data_AF-A0A0F4IPK8-F1
#
_entry.id   AF-A0A0F4IPK8-F1
#
_cell.length_a   1.000
_cell.length_b   1.000
_cell.length_c   1.000
_cell.angle_alpha   90.00
_cell.angle_beta   90.00
_cell.angle_gamma   90.00
#
_symmetry.space_group_name_H-M   'P 1'
#
loop_
_entity.id
_entity.type
_entity.pdbx_description
1 polymer ?
#
loop_
_entity_poly.entity_id
_entity_poly.type
_entity_poly.pdbx_seq_one_letter_code
_entity_poly.pdbx_strand_id
1 'polypeptide(L)'
;MTRQRSHSYRQPGVVLTDHHFTVPLDHARPDGEHIELYARETVATGKDPERLPWLLYLEGGPGFGARRFTGREAWLERALADYRVLLLDQRGTGRSTPANRQTLPLRGTPAQQADYLAHFRADSIVRDAESIRRTLTGGAPWTVLGQSFGGFCTTHYLSTAPEGLTAALITGGLPALDATATEVYEAAYPRVERKNLAHYARYPMDVERARRIAAHLAERPAELPGGHRLTT
;
A
#
# COMPACT_ATOMS: atom_id res chain seq x y z
N MET A 1 -16.96 -14.22 5.73
CA MET A 1 -16.15 -13.90 4.55
C MET A 1 -16.17 -15.08 3.59
N THR A 2 -16.42 -14.84 2.31
CA THR A 2 -16.50 -15.89 1.27
C THR A 2 -15.42 -15.63 0.22
N ARG A 3 -14.60 -16.63 -0.10
CA ARG A 3 -13.63 -16.58 -1.22
C ARG A 3 -14.37 -16.93 -2.49
N GLN A 4 -14.56 -15.97 -3.40
CA GLN A 4 -15.51 -16.18 -4.50
C GLN A 4 -14.89 -16.72 -5.79
N ARG A 5 -13.63 -16.41 -6.15
CA ARG A 5 -12.98 -16.93 -7.39
C ARG A 5 -11.47 -16.96 -7.27
N SER A 6 -10.83 -17.98 -7.87
CA SER A 6 -9.39 -17.95 -8.14
C SER A 6 -9.06 -18.42 -9.54
N HIS A 7 -8.34 -17.57 -10.28
CA HIS A 7 -7.78 -17.88 -11.59
C HIS A 7 -6.26 -17.87 -11.46
N SER A 8 -5.62 -18.96 -11.90
CA SER A 8 -4.17 -19.07 -11.89
C SER A 8 -3.61 -19.00 -13.29
N TYR A 9 -2.50 -18.28 -13.46
CA TYR A 9 -1.80 -18.18 -14.73
C TYR A 9 -0.29 -17.99 -14.50
N ARG A 10 0.51 -18.18 -15.55
CA ARG A 10 1.98 -18.17 -15.46
C ARG A 10 2.55 -16.90 -16.06
N GLN A 11 3.62 -16.41 -15.45
CA GLN A 11 4.56 -15.45 -16.00
C GLN A 11 5.98 -16.04 -15.92
N PRO A 12 6.99 -15.47 -16.59
CA PRO A 12 8.38 -15.93 -16.45
C PRO A 12 8.81 -16.04 -14.98
N GLY A 13 9.08 -17.27 -14.53
CA GLY A 13 9.57 -17.56 -13.18
C GLY A 13 8.52 -17.60 -12.07
N VAL A 14 7.24 -17.29 -12.32
CA VAL A 14 6.19 -17.26 -11.27
C VAL A 14 4.84 -17.82 -11.73
N VAL A 15 4.10 -18.38 -10.78
CA VAL A 15 2.67 -18.67 -10.87
C VAL A 15 1.92 -17.61 -10.09
N LEU A 16 0.92 -17.00 -10.72
CA LEU A 16 0.07 -15.98 -10.13
C LEU A 16 -1.33 -16.56 -9.92
N THR A 17 -1.91 -16.32 -8.76
CA THR A 17 -3.30 -16.69 -8.46
C THR A 17 -4.04 -15.45 -7.95
N ASP A 18 -5.11 -15.08 -8.64
CA ASP A 18 -5.96 -13.96 -8.23
C ASP A 18 -6.98 -14.44 -7.18
N HIS A 19 -7.19 -13.65 -6.13
CA HIS A 19 -8.16 -13.91 -5.06
C HIS A 19 -9.10 -12.72 -4.90
N HIS A 20 -10.37 -13.02 -4.63
CA HIS A 20 -11.37 -12.03 -4.25
C HIS A 20 -12.02 -12.44 -2.94
N PHE A 21 -12.18 -11.47 -2.05
CA PHE A 21 -12.74 -11.65 -0.71
C PHE A 21 -13.83 -10.62 -0.46
N THR A 22 -14.97 -11.05 0.06
CA THR A 22 -16.06 -10.14 0.47
C THR A 22 -15.98 -9.89 1.98
N VAL A 23 -15.79 -8.62 2.37
CA VAL A 23 -15.66 -8.16 3.76
C VAL A 23 -16.66 -7.05 4.06
N PRO A 24 -17.04 -6.80 5.32
CA PRO A 24 -17.86 -5.65 5.65
C PRO A 24 -17.10 -4.34 5.41
N LEU A 25 -17.82 -3.33 4.91
CA LEU A 25 -17.34 -1.95 4.86
C LEU A 25 -16.98 -1.49 6.28
N ASP A 26 -17.91 -1.71 7.21
CA ASP A 26 -17.76 -1.38 8.63
C ASP A 26 -17.66 -2.66 9.45
N HIS A 27 -16.46 -2.94 9.98
CA HIS A 27 -16.22 -4.13 10.81
C HIS A 27 -17.00 -4.14 12.13
N ALA A 28 -17.52 -2.99 12.58
CA ALA A 28 -18.42 -2.93 13.74
C ALA A 28 -19.88 -3.28 13.38
N ARG A 29 -20.22 -3.32 12.09
CA ARG A 29 -21.54 -3.67 11.55
C ARG A 29 -21.39 -4.74 10.46
N PRO A 30 -21.06 -5.99 10.83
CA PRO A 30 -20.75 -7.04 9.86
C PRO A 30 -21.91 -7.40 8.93
N ASP A 31 -23.16 -7.15 9.32
CA ASP A 31 -24.35 -7.38 8.49
C ASP A 31 -24.68 -6.21 7.55
N GLY A 32 -23.85 -5.16 7.53
CA GLY A 32 -24.04 -3.95 6.73
C GLY A 32 -23.57 -4.06 5.27
N GLU A 33 -23.22 -2.91 4.69
CA GLU A 33 -22.62 -2.85 3.35
C GLU A 33 -21.33 -3.69 3.31
N HIS A 34 -21.14 -4.44 2.24
CA HIS A 34 -19.93 -5.21 1.99
C HIS A 34 -19.15 -4.63 0.82
N ILE A 35 -17.83 -4.79 0.87
CA ILE A 35 -16.90 -4.45 -0.20
C ILE A 35 -16.13 -5.68 -0.65
N GLU A 36 -15.60 -5.63 -1.86
CA GLU A 36 -14.73 -6.65 -2.42
C GLU A 36 -13.27 -6.23 -2.29
N LEU A 37 -12.44 -7.15 -1.80
CA LEU A 37 -11.00 -7.03 -1.79
C LEU A 37 -10.39 -7.96 -2.82
N TYR A 38 -9.41 -7.44 -3.54
CA TYR A 38 -8.58 -8.15 -4.48
C TYR A 38 -7.19 -8.39 -3.89
N ALA A 39 -6.66 -9.60 -4.06
CA ALA A 39 -5.27 -9.89 -3.81
C ALA A 39 -4.70 -10.81 -4.88
N ARG A 40 -3.39 -10.70 -5.13
CA ARG A 40 -2.66 -11.61 -6.00
C ARG A 40 -1.64 -12.40 -5.20
N GLU A 41 -1.84 -13.71 -5.12
CA GLU A 41 -0.82 -14.64 -4.67
C GLU A 41 0.23 -14.79 -5.79
N THR A 42 1.50 -14.75 -5.40
CA THR A 42 2.65 -14.94 -6.28
C THR A 42 3.55 -16.00 -5.67
N VAL A 43 3.88 -17.02 -6.47
CA VAL A 43 4.71 -18.17 -6.07
C VAL A 43 5.77 -18.40 -7.13
N ALA A 44 7.02 -18.65 -6.73
CA ALA A 44 8.07 -19.03 -7.68
C ALA A 44 7.72 -20.34 -8.39
N THR A 45 7.98 -20.41 -9.70
CA THR A 45 7.78 -21.64 -10.47
C THR A 45 8.64 -22.77 -9.90
N GLY A 46 8.08 -23.97 -9.79
CA GLY A 46 8.75 -25.15 -9.24
C GLY A 46 8.66 -25.27 -7.71
N LYS A 47 8.07 -24.29 -7.02
CA LYS A 47 7.75 -24.41 -5.59
C LYS A 47 6.34 -24.92 -5.36
N ASP A 48 6.18 -25.70 -4.31
CA ASP A 48 4.90 -26.16 -3.78
C ASP A 48 4.32 -25.08 -2.84
N PRO A 49 3.24 -24.38 -3.20
CA PRO A 49 2.66 -23.32 -2.37
C PRO A 49 2.19 -23.81 -1.01
N GLU A 50 1.77 -25.09 -0.90
CA GLU A 50 1.25 -25.63 0.37
C GLU A 50 2.33 -25.82 1.44
N ARG A 51 3.60 -25.86 1.02
CA ARG A 51 4.76 -25.96 1.92
C ARG A 51 5.38 -24.61 2.27
N LEU A 52 4.88 -23.52 1.69
CA LEU A 52 5.45 -22.18 1.88
C LEU A 52 4.66 -21.37 2.91
N PRO A 53 5.35 -20.65 3.81
CA PRO A 53 4.71 -19.65 4.65
C PRO A 53 4.17 -18.49 3.80
N TRP A 54 3.12 -17.85 4.29
CA TRP A 54 2.57 -16.64 3.69
C TRP A 54 3.37 -15.40 4.08
N LEU A 55 3.60 -14.54 3.09
CA LEU A 55 4.02 -13.15 3.28
C LEU A 55 2.94 -12.22 2.74
N LEU A 56 2.21 -11.51 3.61
CA LEU A 56 1.32 -10.43 3.19
C LEU A 56 2.15 -9.17 2.93
N TYR A 57 2.00 -8.60 1.75
CA TYR A 57 2.57 -7.29 1.43
C TYR A 57 1.53 -6.18 1.57
N LEU A 58 1.87 -5.16 2.36
CA LEU A 58 1.06 -3.96 2.58
C LEU A 58 1.72 -2.78 1.85
N GLU A 59 1.04 -2.31 0.80
CA GLU A 59 1.50 -1.21 -0.05
C GLU A 59 1.49 0.13 0.70
N GLY A 60 2.38 1.02 0.28
CA GLY A 60 2.45 2.39 0.75
C GLY A 60 1.53 3.35 -0.01
N GLY A 61 1.90 4.62 0.01
CA GLY A 61 1.04 5.72 -0.43
C GLY A 61 0.65 6.60 0.75
N PRO A 62 -0.59 6.50 1.30
CA PRO A 62 -1.69 5.57 0.99
C PRO A 62 -2.35 5.78 -0.39
N GLY A 63 -3.32 4.93 -0.74
CA GLY A 63 -4.19 5.14 -1.91
C GLY A 63 -3.78 4.40 -3.18
N PHE A 64 -2.74 3.58 -3.14
CA PHE A 64 -2.29 2.77 -4.27
C PHE A 64 -2.61 1.30 -4.04
N GLY A 65 -3.02 0.61 -5.11
CA GLY A 65 -3.04 -0.85 -5.10
C GLY A 65 -1.61 -1.38 -5.10
N ALA A 66 -1.42 -2.60 -4.61
CA ALA A 66 -0.09 -3.20 -4.57
C ALA A 66 0.51 -3.25 -5.99
N ARG A 67 1.81 -2.94 -6.12
CA ARG A 67 2.49 -3.01 -7.42
C ARG A 67 2.35 -4.42 -8.02
N ARG A 68 2.12 -4.48 -9.34
CA ARG A 68 2.16 -5.73 -10.12
C ARG A 68 3.49 -5.86 -10.81
N PHE A 69 4.28 -6.84 -10.38
CA PHE A 69 5.58 -7.15 -10.96
C PHE A 69 5.43 -8.04 -12.20
N THR A 70 6.41 -8.00 -13.08
CA THR A 70 6.55 -8.96 -14.17
C THR A 70 7.58 -10.01 -13.77
N GLY A 71 7.14 -11.23 -13.47
CA GLY A 71 8.07 -12.29 -13.04
C GLY A 71 8.70 -12.03 -11.67
N ARG A 72 10.02 -12.22 -11.57
CA ARG A 72 10.80 -12.11 -10.31
C ARG A 72 11.65 -10.84 -10.34
N GLU A 73 11.11 -9.73 -9.82
CA GLU A 73 11.77 -8.41 -9.83
C GLU A 73 12.02 -7.87 -8.42
N ALA A 74 13.07 -7.06 -8.28
CA ALA A 74 13.36 -6.27 -7.07
C ALA A 74 13.30 -7.11 -5.77
N TRP A 75 12.62 -6.61 -4.73
CA TRP A 75 12.48 -7.31 -3.45
C TRP A 75 11.64 -8.59 -3.55
N LEU A 76 10.75 -8.70 -4.54
CA LEU A 76 9.86 -9.84 -4.71
C LEU A 76 10.67 -11.10 -5.04
N GLU A 77 11.74 -10.99 -5.83
CA GLU A 77 12.62 -12.13 -6.13
C GLU A 77 13.14 -12.80 -4.85
N ARG A 78 13.63 -11.98 -3.90
CA ARG A 78 14.13 -12.47 -2.62
C ARG A 78 12.99 -13.06 -1.80
N ALA A 79 11.84 -12.40 -1.70
CA ALA A 79 10.71 -12.91 -0.93
C ALA A 79 10.24 -14.28 -1.45
N LEU A 80 10.13 -14.46 -2.77
CA LEU A 80 9.70 -15.72 -3.39
C LEU A 80 10.67 -16.89 -3.20
N ALA A 81 11.90 -16.62 -2.72
CA ALA A 81 12.82 -17.69 -2.33
C ALA A 81 12.39 -18.39 -1.03
N ASP A 82 11.56 -17.78 -0.18
CA ASP A 82 11.15 -18.37 1.11
C ASP A 82 9.62 -18.38 1.32
N TYR A 83 8.87 -17.55 0.59
CA TYR A 83 7.45 -17.32 0.84
C TYR A 83 6.59 -17.54 -0.41
N ARG A 84 5.30 -17.82 -0.18
CA ARG A 84 4.23 -17.43 -1.11
C ARG A 84 3.75 -16.04 -0.71
N VAL A 85 3.76 -15.11 -1.67
CA VAL A 85 3.54 -13.68 -1.39
C VAL A 85 2.13 -13.29 -1.78
N LEU A 86 1.39 -12.67 -0.86
CA LEU A 86 0.07 -12.10 -1.12
C LEU A 86 0.18 -10.59 -1.31
N LEU A 87 0.01 -10.13 -2.55
CA LEU A 87 -0.04 -8.72 -2.92
C LEU A 87 -1.47 -8.23 -2.76
N LEU A 88 -1.79 -7.60 -1.63
CA LEU A 88 -3.13 -7.11 -1.32
C LEU A 88 -3.36 -5.71 -1.88
N ASP A 89 -4.42 -5.53 -2.66
CA ASP A 89 -4.99 -4.20 -2.84
C ASP A 89 -5.79 -3.89 -1.58
N GLN A 90 -5.30 -2.96 -0.77
CA GLN A 90 -6.00 -2.53 0.44
C GLN A 90 -7.37 -1.96 0.06
N ARG A 91 -8.36 -2.04 0.96
CA ARG A 91 -9.71 -1.48 0.73
C ARG A 91 -9.62 -0.08 0.10
N GLY A 92 -10.41 0.16 -0.96
CA GLY A 92 -10.46 1.46 -1.65
C GLY A 92 -9.38 1.67 -2.70
N THR A 93 -8.45 0.74 -2.86
CA THR A 93 -7.30 0.88 -3.77
C THR A 93 -7.31 -0.19 -4.86
N GLY A 94 -6.59 0.05 -5.96
CA GLY A 94 -6.40 -0.95 -7.01
C GLY A 94 -7.71 -1.52 -7.55
N ARG A 95 -7.92 -2.83 -7.37
CA ARG A 95 -9.16 -3.53 -7.73
C ARG A 95 -10.11 -3.77 -6.55
N SER A 96 -9.74 -3.36 -5.34
CA SER A 96 -10.52 -3.54 -4.11
C SER A 96 -11.51 -2.39 -3.90
N THR A 97 -12.74 -2.54 -4.41
CA THR A 97 -13.83 -1.53 -4.37
C THR A 97 -13.30 -0.09 -4.37
N PRO A 98 -12.75 0.40 -5.49
CA PRO A 98 -11.93 1.60 -5.49
C PRO A 98 -12.70 2.84 -5.04
N ALA A 99 -12.09 3.66 -4.18
CA ALA A 99 -12.60 4.96 -3.73
C ALA A 99 -11.81 6.08 -4.44
N ASN A 100 -12.16 6.36 -5.68
CA ASN A 100 -11.43 7.27 -6.57
C ASN A 100 -12.31 8.45 -7.02
N ARG A 101 -11.76 9.34 -7.86
CA ARG A 101 -12.48 10.52 -8.38
C ARG A 101 -13.79 10.22 -9.13
N GLN A 102 -14.00 8.99 -9.58
CA GLN A 102 -15.20 8.56 -10.30
C GLN A 102 -16.23 7.93 -9.35
N THR A 103 -15.77 7.19 -8.33
CA THR A 103 -16.65 6.43 -7.44
C THR A 103 -17.01 7.19 -6.17
N LEU A 104 -16.10 7.98 -5.61
CA LEU A 104 -16.34 8.72 -4.36
C LEU A 104 -17.45 9.76 -4.49
N PRO A 105 -17.57 10.55 -5.59
CA PRO A 105 -18.69 11.49 -5.73
C PRO A 105 -20.08 10.83 -5.73
N LEU A 106 -20.16 9.53 -6.02
CA LEU A 106 -21.41 8.77 -5.99
C LEU A 106 -21.90 8.48 -4.56
N ARG A 107 -21.09 8.76 -3.53
CA ARG A 107 -21.44 8.57 -2.11
C ARG A 107 -22.24 9.74 -1.52
N GLY A 108 -22.55 10.75 -2.32
CA GLY A 108 -23.42 11.86 -1.93
C GLY A 108 -22.64 13.10 -1.46
N THR A 109 -23.09 13.71 -0.37
CA THR A 109 -22.51 14.96 0.15
C THR A 109 -21.07 14.78 0.65
N PRO A 110 -20.26 15.86 0.76
CA PRO A 110 -18.90 15.77 1.30
C PRO A 110 -18.82 15.11 2.69
N ALA A 111 -19.81 15.32 3.55
CA ALA A 111 -19.87 14.66 4.86
C ALA A 111 -20.03 13.13 4.72
N GLN A 112 -20.95 12.68 3.86
CA GLN A 112 -21.15 11.25 3.59
C GLN A 112 -19.92 10.61 2.94
N GLN A 113 -19.22 11.34 2.08
CA GLN A 113 -17.94 10.90 1.50
C GLN A 113 -16.86 10.75 2.57
N ALA A 114 -16.77 11.69 3.51
CA ALA A 114 -15.82 11.61 4.63
C ALA A 114 -16.14 10.43 5.56
N ASP A 115 -17.41 10.23 5.91
CA ASP A 115 -17.87 9.10 6.72
C ASP A 115 -17.54 7.77 6.04
N TYR A 116 -17.77 7.68 4.72
CA TYR A 116 -17.40 6.52 3.93
C TYR A 116 -15.88 6.27 4.00
N LEU A 117 -15.05 7.29 3.75
CA LEU A 117 -13.59 7.20 3.77
C LEU A 117 -13.03 6.88 5.17
N ALA A 118 -13.75 7.19 6.25
CA ALA A 118 -13.35 6.81 7.59
C ALA A 118 -13.21 5.28 7.75
N HIS A 119 -13.92 4.49 6.94
CA HIS A 119 -13.79 3.04 6.93
C HIS A 119 -12.53 2.53 6.16
N PHE A 120 -11.71 3.39 5.58
CA PHE A 120 -10.56 3.01 4.71
C PHE A 120 -9.20 3.14 5.40
N ARG A 121 -9.19 3.34 6.71
CA ARG A 121 -7.99 3.53 7.53
C ARG A 121 -7.28 2.21 7.85
N ALA A 122 -6.05 2.34 8.40
CA ALA A 122 -5.19 1.24 8.81
C ALA A 122 -5.90 0.23 9.73
N ASP A 123 -6.78 0.67 10.63
CA ASP A 123 -7.52 -0.24 11.52
C ASP A 123 -8.44 -1.18 10.77
N SER A 124 -9.10 -0.70 9.73
CA SER A 124 -9.97 -1.53 8.92
C SER A 124 -9.19 -2.41 7.93
N ILE A 125 -8.05 -1.91 7.40
CA ILE A 125 -7.12 -2.70 6.58
C ILE A 125 -6.56 -3.90 7.39
N VAL A 126 -6.22 -3.71 8.66
CA VAL A 126 -5.71 -4.79 9.51
C VAL A 126 -6.80 -5.81 9.83
N ARG A 127 -8.05 -5.38 10.06
CA ARG A 127 -9.18 -6.32 10.23
C ARG A 127 -9.49 -7.12 8.96
N ASP A 128 -9.29 -6.52 7.78
CA ASP A 128 -9.36 -7.24 6.51
C ASP A 128 -8.27 -8.29 6.40
N ALA A 129 -7.03 -7.90 6.69
CA ALA A 129 -5.87 -8.78 6.69
C ALA A 129 -6.10 -9.98 7.61
N GLU A 130 -6.60 -9.76 8.83
CA GLU A 130 -6.96 -10.82 9.77
C GLU A 130 -8.06 -11.76 9.25
N SER A 131 -9.07 -11.21 8.58
CA SER A 131 -10.15 -12.00 7.96
C SER A 131 -9.59 -12.88 6.84
N ILE A 132 -8.75 -12.30 5.97
CA ILE A 132 -8.04 -12.99 4.89
C ILE A 132 -7.12 -14.08 5.43
N ARG A 133 -6.31 -13.76 6.44
CA ARG A 133 -5.39 -14.70 7.08
C ARG A 133 -6.12 -15.94 7.56
N ARG A 134 -7.20 -15.78 8.33
CA ARG A 134 -7.99 -16.92 8.84
C ARG A 134 -8.52 -17.80 7.70
N THR A 135 -8.99 -17.20 6.61
CA THR A 135 -9.48 -17.95 5.44
C THR A 135 -8.36 -18.67 4.67
N LEU A 136 -7.19 -18.06 4.49
CA LEU A 136 -6.09 -18.64 3.69
C LEU A 136 -5.21 -19.62 4.45
N THR A 137 -5.12 -19.46 5.77
CA THR A 137 -4.14 -20.18 6.61
C THR A 137 -4.79 -21.15 7.60
N GLY A 138 -6.12 -21.17 7.68
CA GLY A 138 -6.83 -21.87 8.76
C GLY A 138 -6.60 -21.26 10.14
N GLY A 139 -6.13 -20.01 10.22
CA GLY A 139 -5.84 -19.30 11.46
C GLY A 139 -4.38 -19.35 11.91
N ALA A 140 -3.49 -19.99 11.14
CA ALA A 140 -2.05 -19.89 11.38
C ALA A 140 -1.52 -18.45 11.18
N PRO A 141 -0.49 -18.03 11.93
CA PRO A 141 0.11 -16.71 11.74
C PRO A 141 0.84 -16.62 10.41
N TRP A 142 1.02 -15.40 9.91
CA TRP A 142 1.78 -15.10 8.68
C TRP A 142 2.82 -14.00 8.89
N THR A 143 3.73 -13.83 7.94
CA THR A 143 4.65 -12.68 7.95
C THR A 143 4.01 -11.50 7.23
N VAL A 144 4.24 -10.28 7.71
CA VAL A 144 3.85 -9.06 7.01
C VAL A 144 5.07 -8.26 6.57
N LEU A 145 5.00 -7.67 5.37
CA LEU A 145 5.95 -6.69 4.86
C LEU A 145 5.22 -5.38 4.55
N GLY A 146 5.44 -4.36 5.35
CA GLY A 146 4.89 -3.03 5.17
C GLY A 146 5.88 -2.09 4.48
N GLN A 147 5.42 -1.35 3.48
CA GLN A 147 6.21 -0.31 2.80
C GLN A 147 5.53 1.05 3.01
N SER A 148 6.27 2.07 3.45
CA SER A 148 5.72 3.42 3.69
C SER A 148 4.42 3.38 4.52
N PHE A 149 3.27 3.87 4.04
CA PHE A 149 1.99 3.74 4.75
C PHE A 149 1.65 2.30 5.18
N GLY A 150 2.09 1.29 4.42
CA GLY A 150 2.00 -0.11 4.83
C GLY A 150 2.74 -0.41 6.14
N GLY A 151 3.81 0.31 6.45
CA GLY A 151 4.48 0.29 7.76
C GLY A 151 3.60 0.78 8.90
N PHE A 152 2.80 1.82 8.69
CA PHE A 152 1.80 2.29 9.68
C PHE A 152 0.73 1.21 9.92
N CYS A 153 0.29 0.55 8.85
CA CYS A 153 -0.60 -0.60 8.96
C CYS A 153 0.07 -1.75 9.74
N THR A 154 1.34 -2.06 9.46
CA THR A 154 2.11 -3.07 10.20
C THR A 154 2.21 -2.76 11.68
N THR A 155 2.50 -1.50 12.06
CA THR A 155 2.51 -1.12 13.48
C THR A 155 1.14 -1.21 14.14
N HIS A 156 0.07 -0.85 13.43
CA HIS A 156 -1.29 -1.04 13.95
C HIS A 156 -1.63 -2.53 14.13
N TYR A 157 -1.16 -3.39 13.21
CA TYR A 157 -1.32 -4.84 13.30
C TYR A 157 -0.64 -5.39 14.56
N LEU A 158 0.61 -5.00 14.80
CA LEU A 158 1.33 -5.38 16.03
C LEU A 158 0.60 -4.95 17.30
N SER A 159 -0.11 -3.82 17.28
CA SER A 159 -0.85 -3.33 18.44
C SER A 159 -2.21 -4.01 18.67
N THR A 160 -2.85 -4.53 17.63
CA THR A 160 -4.27 -4.95 17.69
C THR A 160 -4.53 -6.42 17.40
N ALA A 161 -3.62 -7.10 16.70
CA ALA A 161 -3.69 -8.55 16.43
C ALA A 161 -2.28 -9.18 16.28
N PRO A 162 -1.35 -8.97 17.25
CA PRO A 162 0.01 -9.48 17.15
C PRO A 162 0.10 -11.01 17.06
N GLU A 163 -0.85 -11.74 17.64
CA GLU A 163 -0.94 -13.20 17.58
C GLU A 163 -1.15 -13.75 16.16
N GLY A 164 -1.62 -12.90 15.23
CA GLY A 164 -1.74 -13.23 13.82
C GLY A 164 -0.41 -13.18 13.06
N LEU A 165 0.68 -12.74 13.70
CA LEU A 165 1.95 -12.45 13.04
C LEU A 165 3.08 -13.39 13.49
N THR A 166 3.76 -13.98 12.52
CA THR A 166 5.04 -14.67 12.73
C THR A 166 6.19 -13.67 12.79
N ALA A 167 6.14 -12.67 11.91
CA ALA A 167 7.13 -11.61 11.82
C ALA A 167 6.55 -10.37 11.13
N ALA A 168 7.12 -9.21 11.46
CA ALA A 168 6.77 -7.91 10.88
C ALA A 168 8.01 -7.24 10.29
N LEU A 169 8.02 -7.07 8.98
CA LEU A 169 9.09 -6.43 8.21
C LEU A 169 8.62 -5.05 7.78
N ILE A 170 9.41 -4.00 8.05
CA ILE A 170 9.05 -2.61 7.75
C ILE A 170 10.11 -2.00 6.84
N THR A 171 9.67 -1.47 5.70
CA THR A 171 10.49 -0.81 4.69
C THR A 171 10.05 0.65 4.55
N GLY A 172 10.27 1.40 5.64
CA GLY A 172 9.78 2.77 5.81
C GLY A 172 8.37 2.83 6.40
N GLY A 173 8.01 4.01 6.92
CA GLY A 173 6.71 4.28 7.55
C GLY A 173 6.55 3.72 8.95
N LEU A 174 7.59 3.88 9.77
CA LEU A 174 7.49 3.71 11.21
C LEU A 174 6.91 5.02 11.80
N PRO A 175 5.71 5.00 12.41
CA PRO A 175 5.13 6.20 13.01
C PRO A 175 5.97 6.66 14.21
N ALA A 176 6.05 7.98 14.40
CA ALA A 176 6.58 8.55 15.63
C ALA A 176 5.57 8.34 16.77
N LEU A 177 6.08 8.19 18.00
CA LEU A 177 5.24 8.10 19.20
C LEU A 177 4.69 9.48 19.60
N ASP A 178 5.58 10.46 19.72
CA ASP A 178 5.25 11.78 20.27
C ASP A 178 5.53 12.93 19.31
N ALA A 179 6.15 12.65 18.16
CA ALA A 179 6.50 13.71 17.20
C ALA A 179 5.29 14.14 16.37
N THR A 180 5.15 15.45 16.22
CA THR A 180 4.21 16.08 15.31
C THR A 180 4.67 15.92 13.86
N ALA A 181 3.74 16.09 12.92
CA ALA A 181 4.08 16.10 11.50
C ALA A 181 5.13 17.19 11.18
N THR A 182 5.01 18.36 11.80
CA THR A 182 5.95 19.49 11.63
C THR A 182 7.37 19.09 12.02
N GLU A 183 7.58 18.50 13.20
CA GLU A 183 8.91 18.07 13.66
C GLU A 183 9.54 17.01 12.75
N VAL A 184 8.72 16.09 12.22
CA VAL A 184 9.18 15.10 11.23
C VAL A 184 9.69 15.77 9.96
N TYR A 185 8.99 16.80 9.46
CA TYR A 185 9.42 17.56 8.28
C TYR A 185 10.64 18.43 8.55
N GLU A 186 10.70 19.11 9.69
CA GLU A 186 11.85 19.91 10.10
C GLU A 186 13.12 19.06 10.21
N ALA A 187 13.02 17.85 10.77
CA ALA A 187 14.13 16.90 10.82
C ALA A 187 14.53 16.37 9.43
N ALA A 188 13.61 16.38 8.45
CA ALA A 188 13.88 15.96 7.09
C ALA A 188 14.59 17.04 6.26
N TYR A 189 14.33 18.33 6.50
CA TYR A 189 14.85 19.42 5.65
C TYR A 189 16.39 19.43 5.51
N PRO A 190 17.22 19.32 6.57
CA PRO A 190 18.67 19.30 6.41
C PRO A 190 19.17 18.10 5.59
N ARG A 191 18.44 16.97 5.64
CA ARG A 191 18.78 15.77 4.86
C ARG A 191 18.46 15.97 3.39
N VAL A 192 17.34 16.61 3.08
CA VAL A 192 16.94 16.96 1.72
C VAL A 192 17.90 17.99 1.13
N GLU A 193 18.21 19.06 1.87
CA GLU A 193 19.17 20.09 1.46
C GLU A 193 20.53 19.48 1.11
N ARG A 194 21.11 18.66 2.01
CA ARG A 194 22.39 17.98 1.76
C ARG A 194 22.34 17.10 0.51
N LYS A 195 21.24 16.39 0.25
CA LYS A 195 21.09 15.58 -0.96
C LYS A 195 21.00 16.43 -2.22
N ASN A 196 20.28 17.56 -2.16
CA ASN A 196 20.17 18.49 -3.28
C ASN A 196 21.53 19.14 -3.59
N LEU A 197 22.27 19.58 -2.57
CA LEU A 197 23.62 20.13 -2.73
C LEU A 197 24.58 19.09 -3.31
N ALA A 198 24.53 17.84 -2.84
CA ALA A 198 25.33 16.75 -3.40
C ALA A 198 24.96 16.43 -4.87
N HIS A 199 23.67 16.48 -5.22
CA HIS A 199 23.21 16.34 -6.61
C HIS A 199 23.80 17.45 -7.49
N TYR A 200 23.71 18.71 -7.08
CA TYR A 200 24.25 19.84 -7.85
C TYR A 200 25.78 19.85 -7.94
N ALA A 201 26.48 19.42 -6.89
CA ALA A 201 27.93 19.23 -6.97
C ALA A 201 28.31 18.18 -8.02
N ARG A 202 27.52 17.11 -8.14
CA ARG A 202 27.71 16.06 -9.14
C ARG A 202 27.26 16.47 -10.54
N TYR A 203 26.21 17.27 -10.63
CA TYR A 203 25.58 17.72 -11.88
C TYR A 203 25.41 19.25 -11.91
N PRO A 204 26.50 20.03 -12.06
CA PRO A 204 26.42 21.49 -11.98
C PRO A 204 25.50 22.13 -13.02
N MET A 205 25.35 21.49 -14.20
CA MET A 205 24.45 21.96 -15.26
C MET A 205 22.97 21.93 -14.85
N ASP A 206 22.60 21.11 -13.87
CA ASP A 206 21.21 21.00 -13.43
C ASP A 206 20.78 22.20 -12.57
N VAL A 207 21.72 22.95 -11.98
CA VAL A 207 21.41 24.19 -11.24
C VAL A 207 20.69 25.18 -12.15
N GLU A 208 21.25 25.44 -13.33
CA GLU A 208 20.66 26.40 -14.28
C GLU A 208 19.36 25.86 -14.89
N ARG A 209 19.24 24.55 -15.07
CA ARG A 209 17.97 23.93 -15.50
C ARG A 209 16.88 24.11 -14.44
N ALA A 210 17.17 23.83 -13.18
CA ALA A 210 16.23 24.00 -12.08
C ALA A 210 15.77 25.46 -11.96
N ARG A 211 16.70 26.43 -12.06
CA ARG A 211 16.38 27.87 -12.06
C ARG A 211 15.47 28.27 -13.21
N ARG A 212 15.75 27.81 -14.44
CA ARG A 212 14.89 28.09 -15.60
C ARG A 212 13.49 27.51 -15.46
N ILE A 213 13.36 26.30 -14.91
CA ILE A 213 12.06 25.70 -14.61
C ILE A 213 11.31 26.54 -13.57
N ALA A 214 12.00 26.95 -12.50
CA ALA A 214 11.38 27.76 -11.46
C ALA A 214 10.92 29.13 -11.98
N ALA A 215 11.76 29.82 -12.75
CA ALA A 215 11.42 31.10 -13.38
C ALA A 215 10.22 30.96 -14.34
N HIS A 216 10.20 29.91 -15.16
CA HIS A 216 9.08 29.63 -16.05
C HIS A 216 7.77 29.43 -15.29
N LEU A 217 7.78 28.64 -14.21
CA LEU A 217 6.58 28.37 -13.41
C LEU A 217 6.11 29.58 -12.60
N ALA A 218 7.02 30.50 -12.24
CA ALA A 218 6.67 31.76 -11.60
C ALA A 218 5.94 32.72 -12.57
N GLU A 219 6.39 32.79 -13.83
CA GLU A 219 5.77 33.63 -14.87
C GLU A 219 4.51 32.98 -15.48
N ARG A 220 4.54 31.66 -15.63
CA ARG A 220 3.49 30.86 -16.28
C ARG A 220 3.14 29.68 -15.38
N PRO A 221 2.26 29.90 -14.38
CA PRO A 221 1.86 28.84 -13.48
C PRO A 221 1.22 27.69 -14.25
N ALA A 222 1.65 26.47 -13.92
CA ALA A 222 1.06 25.26 -14.48
C ALA A 222 0.03 24.69 -13.52
N GLU A 223 -1.07 24.16 -14.05
CA GLU A 223 -2.03 23.37 -13.28
C GLU A 223 -1.66 21.89 -13.33
N LEU A 224 -1.69 21.24 -12.18
CA LEU A 224 -1.60 19.81 -12.05
C LEU A 224 -2.96 19.18 -12.42
N PRO A 225 -3.00 17.89 -12.83
CA PRO A 225 -4.25 17.20 -13.17
C PRO A 225 -5.35 17.23 -12.09
N GLY A 226 -5.00 17.54 -10.85
CA GLY A 226 -5.94 17.73 -9.74
C GLY A 226 -6.48 19.15 -9.57
N GLY A 227 -6.20 20.09 -10.49
CA GLY A 227 -6.63 21.48 -10.41
C GLY A 227 -5.79 22.33 -9.44
N HIS A 228 -4.72 21.77 -8.87
CA HIS A 228 -3.80 22.50 -8.01
C HIS A 228 -2.69 23.15 -8.84
N ARG A 229 -2.22 24.32 -8.41
CA ARG A 229 -1.09 24.99 -9.05
C ARG A 229 0.22 24.25 -8.72
N LEU A 230 1.02 23.97 -9.73
CA LEU A 230 2.40 23.53 -9.54
C LEU A 230 3.22 24.70 -8.98
N THR A 231 3.70 24.57 -7.75
CA THR A 231 4.51 25.57 -7.06
C THR A 231 5.99 25.19 -7.10
N THR A 232 6.85 26.20 -7.16
CA THR A 232 8.32 26.08 -7.14
C THR A 232 8.89 26.22 -5.75
#